data_AF-A0A821XZS3-F1
#
_entry.id   AF-A0A821XZS3-F1
#
_cell.length_a   1.000
_cell.length_b   1.000
_cell.length_c   1.000
_cell.angle_alpha   90.00
_cell.angle_beta   90.00
_cell.angle_gamma   90.00
#
_symmetry.space_group_name_H-M   'P 1'
#
loop_
_entity.id
_entity.type
_entity.pdbx_description
1 polymer ?
#
loop_
_entity_poly.entity_id
_entity_poly.type
_entity_poly.pdbx_seq_one_letter_code
_entity_poly.pdbx_strand_id
1 'polypeptide(L)'
;LDNDQPLVHVGYVIGLNYENPYINPYQEFQRFKTHPKIRSIFENGKRVSYGARALNEGGFQAIPKLSFPGGCLIGCSAGFLNTPKIKGAHTAMKSGMIAAESIFKLLSKPAKEHTRKGLEPSDYELRIKNSWLWEELYNVRNFRPSFATPLGIFGGIIYTALYFFPFRGREPFTLRNR
;
A
#
# COMPACT_ATOMS: atom_id res chain seq x y z
N LEU A 1 -11.71 9.17 21.05
CA LEU A 1 -10.50 10.04 20.86
C LEU A 1 -10.93 11.38 20.29
N ASP A 2 -11.87 11.43 19.35
CA ASP A 2 -12.54 12.68 18.92
C ASP A 2 -13.65 13.10 19.90
N ASN A 3 -13.29 13.55 21.10
CA ASN A 3 -14.24 14.20 22.02
C ASN A 3 -14.48 15.66 21.58
N ASP A 4 -14.88 15.87 20.31
CA ASP A 4 -15.08 17.19 19.67
C ASP A 4 -13.89 18.16 19.79
N GLN A 5 -12.68 17.63 19.98
CA GLN A 5 -11.47 18.44 20.03
C GLN A 5 -11.06 18.86 18.61
N PRO A 6 -10.55 20.10 18.42
CA PRO A 6 -10.06 20.56 17.11
C PRO A 6 -8.71 19.91 16.79
N LEU A 7 -8.74 18.62 16.41
CA LEU A 7 -7.55 17.83 16.10
C LEU A 7 -7.16 17.95 14.62
N VAL A 8 -5.85 18.01 14.38
CA VAL A 8 -5.26 17.98 13.03
C VAL A 8 -4.28 16.81 12.96
N HIS A 9 -4.53 15.90 12.03
CA HIS A 9 -3.58 14.84 11.67
C HIS A 9 -2.76 15.28 10.47
N VAL A 10 -1.45 15.45 10.68
CA VAL A 10 -0.49 15.79 9.62
C VAL A 10 0.61 14.74 9.56
N GLY A 11 1.00 14.37 8.35
CA GLY A 11 2.12 13.47 8.09
C GLY A 11 2.90 13.89 6.85
N TYR A 12 4.04 13.25 6.64
CA TYR A 12 4.89 13.44 5.48
C TYR A 12 5.46 12.08 5.06
N VAL A 13 5.51 11.82 3.76
CA VAL A 13 5.96 10.55 3.20
C VAL A 13 7.18 10.80 2.32
N ILE A 14 8.23 10.02 2.54
CA ILE A 14 9.42 9.97 1.71
C ILE A 14 9.63 8.51 1.31
N GLY A 15 9.72 8.26 0.00
CA GLY A 15 10.05 6.94 -0.52
C GLY A 15 11.47 6.56 -0.12
N LEU A 16 11.68 5.31 0.30
CA LEU A 16 12.99 4.85 0.81
C LEU A 16 14.02 4.59 -0.31
N ASN A 17 13.67 4.92 -1.54
CA ASN A 17 14.53 4.89 -2.71
C ASN A 17 15.27 6.22 -2.96
N TYR A 18 15.48 7.03 -1.91
CA TYR A 18 16.27 8.27 -2.02
C TYR A 18 17.76 7.96 -2.13
N GLU A 19 18.48 8.71 -2.97
CA GLU A 19 19.91 8.47 -3.22
C GLU A 19 20.81 9.23 -2.25
N ASN A 20 20.38 10.40 -1.78
CA ASN A 20 21.21 11.26 -0.92
C ASN A 20 21.25 10.73 0.53
N PRO A 21 22.41 10.29 1.04
CA PRO A 21 22.53 9.71 2.38
C PRO A 21 22.34 10.75 3.51
N TYR A 22 22.38 12.05 3.18
CA TYR A 22 22.16 13.12 4.15
C TYR A 22 20.68 13.47 4.37
N ILE A 23 19.77 12.87 3.61
CA ILE A 23 18.34 13.09 3.82
C ILE A 23 17.94 12.54 5.18
N ASN A 24 17.33 13.41 5.99
CA ASN A 24 16.69 13.05 7.24
C ASN A 24 15.17 13.21 7.10
N PRO A 25 14.40 12.11 6.97
CA PRO A 25 12.96 12.19 6.77
C PRO A 25 12.21 12.95 7.87
N TYR A 26 12.70 12.88 9.11
CA TYR A 26 12.14 13.64 10.21
C TYR A 26 12.33 15.15 10.02
N GLN A 27 13.53 15.59 9.62
CA GLN A 27 13.82 17.01 9.39
C GLN A 27 13.07 17.56 8.18
N GLU A 28 12.96 16.79 7.09
CA GLU A 28 12.14 17.18 5.94
C GLU A 28 10.66 17.40 6.33
N PHE A 29 10.13 16.56 7.23
CA PHE A 29 8.80 16.78 7.79
C PHE A 29 8.73 18.04 8.68
N GLN A 30 9.74 18.32 9.50
CA GLN A 30 9.77 19.58 10.27
C GLN A 30 9.80 20.79 9.33
N ARG A 31 10.64 20.75 8.28
CA ARG A 31 10.75 21.78 7.25
C ARG A 31 9.43 22.01 6.53
N PHE A 32 8.74 20.93 6.12
CA PHE A 32 7.42 21.01 5.50
C PHE A 32 6.43 21.83 6.33
N LYS A 33 6.38 21.63 7.65
CA LYS A 33 5.48 22.37 8.53
C LYS A 33 5.82 23.87 8.64
N THR A 34 7.05 24.27 8.32
CA THR A 34 7.47 25.67 8.29
C THR A 34 7.18 26.37 6.96
N HIS A 35 6.69 25.64 5.95
CA HIS A 35 6.36 26.20 4.65
C HIS A 35 5.31 27.32 4.79
N PRO A 36 5.45 28.48 4.11
CA PRO A 36 4.57 29.65 4.32
C PRO A 36 3.08 29.35 4.15
N LYS A 37 2.71 28.44 3.24
CA LYS A 37 1.31 28.03 3.01
C LYS A 37 0.75 27.02 4.03
N ILE A 38 1.58 26.52 4.95
CA ILE A 38 1.23 25.44 5.89
C ILE A 38 1.39 25.90 7.33
N ARG A 39 2.39 26.75 7.62
CA ARG A 39 2.74 27.20 8.96
C ARG A 39 1.53 27.71 9.76
N SER A 40 0.65 28.47 9.13
CA SER A 40 -0.55 29.06 9.76
C SER A 40 -1.51 28.00 10.33
N ILE A 41 -1.51 26.77 9.81
CA ILE A 41 -2.33 25.66 10.34
C ILE A 41 -1.87 25.25 11.75
N PHE A 42 -0.61 25.47 12.09
CA PHE A 42 0.00 25.05 13.35
C PHE A 42 0.22 26.20 14.34
N GLU A 43 -0.07 27.44 13.96
CA GLU A 43 0.07 28.59 14.85
C GLU A 43 -0.83 28.42 16.08
N ASN A 44 -0.26 28.63 17.27
CA ASN A 44 -0.89 28.37 18.57
C ASN A 44 -1.36 26.91 18.79
N GLY A 45 -1.04 25.99 17.89
CA GLY A 45 -1.33 24.57 18.00
C GLY A 45 -0.38 23.86 18.97
N LYS A 46 -0.88 22.82 19.64
CA LYS A 46 -0.08 21.94 20.51
C LYS A 46 0.11 20.58 19.85
N ARG A 47 1.36 20.16 19.64
CA ARG A 47 1.66 18.77 19.23
C ARG A 47 1.37 17.83 20.40
N VAL A 48 0.38 16.95 20.23
CA VAL A 48 -0.01 15.96 21.26
C VAL A 48 0.64 14.59 21.07
N SER A 49 1.02 14.23 19.85
CA SER A 49 1.60 12.92 19.54
C SER A 49 2.59 13.00 18.36
N TYR A 50 3.46 12.01 18.28
CA TYR A 50 4.33 11.76 17.13
C TYR A 50 4.51 10.26 16.94
N GLY A 51 4.58 9.84 15.68
CA GLY A 51 4.88 8.47 15.30
C GLY A 51 5.45 8.42 13.89
N ALA A 52 6.10 7.32 13.56
CA ALA A 52 6.62 7.04 12.23
C ALA A 52 6.37 5.56 11.90
N ARG A 53 6.09 5.27 10.63
CA ARG A 53 5.90 3.91 10.14
C ARG A 53 6.29 3.83 8.67
N ALA A 54 6.93 2.73 8.28
CA ALA A 54 7.12 2.41 6.88
C ALA A 54 5.79 1.97 6.25
N LEU A 55 5.60 2.28 4.96
CA LEU A 55 4.48 1.82 4.16
C LEU A 55 4.99 1.20 2.86
N ASN A 56 4.25 0.23 2.31
CA ASN A 56 4.64 -0.44 1.08
C ASN A 56 4.46 0.49 -0.12
N GLU A 57 5.49 0.64 -0.96
CA GLU A 57 5.35 1.39 -2.22
C GLU A 57 5.60 0.56 -3.49
N GLY A 58 5.94 -0.73 -3.34
CA GLY A 58 6.22 -1.62 -4.46
C GLY A 58 5.00 -2.00 -5.31
N GLY A 59 3.78 -1.80 -4.79
CA GLY A 59 2.53 -1.99 -5.53
C GLY A 59 2.31 -3.41 -6.02
N PHE A 60 1.52 -3.52 -7.10
CA PHE A 60 1.10 -4.79 -7.71
C PHE A 60 2.29 -5.71 -8.06
N GLN A 61 3.39 -5.12 -8.54
CA GLN A 61 4.59 -5.83 -9.00
C GLN A 61 5.37 -6.51 -7.87
N ALA A 62 5.14 -6.09 -6.61
CA ALA A 62 5.85 -6.59 -5.44
C ALA A 62 5.02 -7.59 -4.61
N ILE A 63 3.83 -7.99 -5.08
CA ILE A 63 2.99 -8.96 -4.36
C ILE A 63 3.64 -10.35 -4.46
N PRO A 64 3.98 -11.01 -3.33
CA PRO A 64 4.61 -12.33 -3.33
C PRO A 64 3.57 -13.44 -3.50
N LYS A 65 4.03 -14.71 -3.49
CA LYS A 65 3.14 -15.85 -3.25
C LYS A 65 2.42 -15.65 -1.91
N LEU A 66 1.10 -15.88 -1.89
CA LEU A 66 0.25 -15.47 -0.76
C LEU A 66 -0.03 -16.58 0.25
N SER A 67 0.26 -17.84 -0.07
CA SER A 67 0.00 -18.99 0.79
C SER A 67 1.20 -19.93 0.87
N PHE A 68 1.30 -20.64 1.99
CA PHE A 68 2.33 -21.64 2.27
C PHE A 68 1.79 -22.70 3.26
N PRO A 69 2.43 -23.87 3.39
CA PRO A 69 2.01 -24.89 4.35
C PRO A 69 1.96 -24.32 5.79
N GLY A 70 0.76 -24.25 6.35
CA GLY A 70 0.52 -23.72 7.70
C GLY A 70 0.13 -22.24 7.77
N GLY A 71 0.02 -21.50 6.65
CA GLY A 71 -0.38 -20.10 6.72
C GLY A 71 -0.55 -19.35 5.39
N CYS A 72 -0.87 -18.07 5.50
CA CYS A 72 -0.99 -17.14 4.38
C CYS A 72 -0.65 -15.71 4.80
N LEU A 73 -0.28 -14.87 3.81
CA LEU A 73 0.03 -13.46 4.00
C LEU A 73 -1.19 -12.59 3.70
N ILE A 74 -1.51 -11.66 4.60
CA ILE A 74 -2.62 -10.72 4.47
C ILE A 74 -2.15 -9.27 4.65
N GLY A 75 -2.98 -8.32 4.19
CA GLY A 75 -2.79 -6.89 4.41
C GLY A 75 -1.48 -6.32 3.87
N CYS A 76 -0.94 -5.33 4.58
CA CYS A 76 0.31 -4.67 4.20
C CYS A 76 1.53 -5.61 4.28
N SER A 77 1.44 -6.73 5.01
CA SER A 77 2.49 -7.77 4.97
C SER A 77 2.59 -8.41 3.59
N ALA A 78 1.46 -8.55 2.88
CA ALA A 78 1.41 -9.02 1.50
C ALA A 78 1.60 -7.90 0.45
N GLY A 79 1.67 -6.64 0.89
CA GLY A 79 1.91 -5.50 0.01
C GLY A 79 0.66 -4.88 -0.64
N PHE A 80 -0.54 -5.10 -0.10
CA PHE A 80 -1.79 -4.62 -0.71
C PHE A 80 -2.08 -3.11 -0.52
N LEU A 81 -1.08 -2.23 -0.57
CA LEU A 81 -1.28 -0.78 -0.51
C LEU A 81 -1.59 -0.22 -1.92
N ASN A 82 -2.68 0.53 -2.06
CA ASN A 82 -2.88 1.40 -3.21
C ASN A 82 -2.06 2.69 -3.00
N THR A 83 -0.93 2.78 -3.69
CA THR A 83 0.06 3.86 -3.53
C THR A 83 -0.45 5.24 -3.93
N PRO A 84 -1.03 5.49 -5.13
CA PRO A 84 -1.54 6.82 -5.48
C PRO A 84 -2.65 7.32 -4.56
N LYS A 85 -3.50 6.41 -4.05
CA LYS A 85 -4.56 6.80 -3.11
C LYS A 85 -4.07 6.94 -1.66
N ILE A 86 -2.88 6.44 -1.34
CA ILE A 86 -2.36 6.29 0.03
C ILE A 86 -3.38 5.52 0.90
N LYS A 87 -3.94 4.43 0.35
CA LYS A 87 -4.98 3.62 1.01
C LYS A 87 -4.63 2.15 0.97
N GLY A 88 -4.58 1.52 2.15
CA GLY A 88 -4.41 0.06 2.29
C GLY A 88 -5.29 -0.57 3.35
N ALA A 89 -6.06 0.21 4.10
CA ALA A 89 -6.91 -0.33 5.16
C ALA A 89 -8.01 -1.24 4.59
N HIS A 90 -8.69 -0.78 3.53
CA HIS A 90 -9.80 -1.50 2.91
C HIS A 90 -9.34 -2.78 2.21
N THR A 91 -8.22 -2.73 1.49
CA THR A 91 -7.60 -3.91 0.86
C THR A 91 -7.06 -4.88 1.92
N ALA A 92 -6.48 -4.38 3.01
CA ALA A 92 -6.04 -5.24 4.11
C ALA A 92 -7.22 -5.96 4.77
N MET A 93 -8.30 -5.24 5.08
CA MET A 93 -9.52 -5.84 5.60
C MET A 93 -10.08 -6.90 4.65
N LYS A 94 -10.20 -6.57 3.35
CA LYS A 94 -10.71 -7.51 2.35
C LYS A 94 -9.85 -8.77 2.26
N SER A 95 -8.53 -8.64 2.29
CA SER A 95 -7.62 -9.79 2.26
C SER A 95 -7.79 -10.69 3.49
N GLY A 96 -7.98 -10.10 4.68
CA GLY A 96 -8.27 -10.85 5.90
C GLY A 96 -9.59 -11.61 5.83
N MET A 97 -10.64 -10.99 5.28
CA MET A 97 -11.94 -11.66 5.08
C MET A 97 -11.81 -12.87 4.14
N ILE A 98 -11.15 -12.71 2.98
CA ILE A 98 -10.97 -13.81 2.02
C ILE A 98 -10.13 -14.93 2.65
N ALA A 99 -9.06 -14.59 3.37
CA ALA A 99 -8.23 -15.57 4.08
C ALA A 99 -9.05 -16.36 5.11
N ALA A 100 -9.86 -15.67 5.93
CA ALA A 100 -10.73 -16.31 6.91
C ALA A 100 -11.72 -17.28 6.27
N GLU A 101 -12.39 -16.86 5.20
CA GLU A 101 -13.32 -17.71 4.44
C GLU A 101 -12.62 -18.96 3.85
N SER A 102 -11.40 -18.80 3.33
CA SER A 102 -10.59 -19.89 2.78
C SER A 102 -10.14 -20.87 3.85
N ILE A 103 -9.69 -20.36 5.01
CA ILE A 103 -9.28 -21.19 6.15
C ILE A 103 -10.48 -21.93 6.72
N PHE A 104 -11.61 -21.26 6.91
CA PHE A 104 -12.83 -21.89 7.45
C PHE A 104 -13.33 -23.04 6.56
N LYS A 105 -13.29 -22.85 5.24
CA LYS A 105 -13.61 -23.89 4.25
C LYS A 105 -12.70 -25.11 4.39
N LEU A 106 -11.40 -24.92 4.65
CA LEU A 106 -10.47 -26.02 4.89
C LEU A 106 -10.76 -26.75 6.21
N LEU A 107 -11.02 -26.00 7.28
CA LEU A 107 -11.31 -26.57 8.60
C LEU A 107 -12.64 -27.32 8.64
N SER A 108 -13.57 -27.01 7.74
CA SER A 108 -14.87 -27.69 7.63
C SER A 108 -14.78 -29.05 6.93
N LYS A 109 -13.64 -29.41 6.34
CA LYS A 109 -13.45 -30.71 5.68
C LYS A 109 -13.13 -31.81 6.71
N PRO A 110 -13.58 -33.06 6.48
CA PRO A 110 -13.30 -34.17 7.39
C PRO A 110 -11.79 -34.44 7.52
N ALA A 111 -11.35 -34.74 8.74
CA ALA A 111 -9.96 -34.76 9.20
C ALA A 111 -9.00 -35.78 8.52
N LYS A 112 -9.46 -36.53 7.51
CA LYS A 112 -8.65 -37.54 6.80
C LYS A 112 -7.56 -36.96 5.88
N GLU A 113 -7.59 -35.65 5.60
CA GLU A 113 -6.63 -34.96 4.71
C GLU A 113 -5.55 -34.14 5.46
N HIS A 114 -5.52 -34.15 6.79
CA HIS A 114 -4.49 -33.44 7.55
C HIS A 114 -3.16 -34.21 7.51
N THR A 115 -2.43 -34.05 6.40
CA THR A 115 -1.04 -34.51 6.29
C THR A 115 -0.16 -33.83 7.34
N ARG A 116 1.01 -34.41 7.68
CA ARG A 116 2.00 -33.81 8.61
C ARG A 116 2.49 -32.41 8.19
N LYS A 117 2.27 -32.00 6.94
CA LYS A 117 2.51 -30.63 6.46
C LYS A 117 1.29 -29.79 6.85
N GLY A 118 1.50 -28.68 7.56
CA GLY A 118 0.42 -27.80 8.00
C GLY A 118 -0.53 -27.41 6.86
N LEU A 119 -1.81 -27.19 7.18
CA LEU A 119 -2.84 -26.86 6.20
C LEU A 119 -2.49 -25.57 5.43
N GLU A 120 -2.49 -25.62 4.10
CA GLU A 120 -2.27 -24.46 3.23
C GLU A 120 -3.62 -24.00 2.63
N PRO A 121 -4.07 -22.75 2.87
CA PRO A 121 -5.22 -22.15 2.20
C PRO A 121 -4.91 -21.84 0.74
N SER A 122 -4.78 -22.88 -0.08
CA SER A 122 -4.35 -22.76 -1.48
C SER A 122 -5.35 -22.00 -2.36
N ASP A 123 -6.63 -21.98 -2.01
CA ASP A 123 -7.65 -21.22 -2.74
C ASP A 123 -7.64 -19.72 -2.42
N TYR A 124 -6.96 -19.29 -1.35
CA TYR A 124 -6.87 -17.88 -0.95
C TYR A 124 -6.28 -17.01 -2.06
N GLU A 125 -5.17 -17.42 -2.66
CA GLU A 125 -4.50 -16.63 -3.69
C GLU A 125 -5.36 -16.45 -4.93
N LEU A 126 -6.05 -17.52 -5.37
CA LEU A 126 -6.99 -17.46 -6.48
C LEU A 126 -8.15 -16.52 -6.18
N ARG A 127 -8.70 -16.58 -4.97
CA ARG A 127 -9.82 -15.72 -4.54
C ARG A 127 -9.43 -14.26 -4.42
N ILE A 128 -8.18 -13.98 -4.01
CA ILE A 128 -7.62 -12.62 -4.06
C ILE A 128 -7.55 -12.13 -5.50
N LYS A 129 -6.97 -12.91 -6.41
CA LYS A 129 -6.83 -12.58 -7.84
C LYS A 129 -8.18 -12.32 -8.52
N ASN A 130 -9.23 -13.00 -8.09
CA ASN A 130 -10.60 -12.84 -8.60
C ASN A 130 -11.41 -11.75 -7.86
N SER A 131 -10.81 -10.99 -6.95
CA SER A 131 -11.50 -9.96 -6.18
C SER A 131 -11.20 -8.56 -6.70
N TRP A 132 -12.07 -7.61 -6.37
CA TRP A 132 -11.88 -6.19 -6.68
C TRP A 132 -10.55 -5.62 -6.13
N LEU A 133 -9.98 -6.23 -5.08
CA LEU A 133 -8.68 -5.83 -4.52
C LEU A 133 -7.59 -5.97 -5.58
N TRP A 134 -7.56 -7.09 -6.30
CA TRP A 134 -6.56 -7.36 -7.31
C TRP A 134 -6.69 -6.41 -8.49
N GLU A 135 -7.91 -6.20 -8.97
CA GLU A 135 -8.22 -5.23 -10.02
C GLU A 135 -7.83 -3.81 -9.62
N GLU A 136 -8.12 -3.40 -8.38
CA GLU A 136 -7.77 -2.07 -7.87
C GLU A 136 -6.25 -1.84 -7.91
N LEU A 137 -5.47 -2.81 -7.43
CA LEU A 137 -4.00 -2.72 -7.44
C LEU A 137 -3.44 -2.78 -8.86
N TYR A 138 -4.02 -3.61 -9.73
CA TYR A 138 -3.60 -3.73 -11.13
C TYR A 138 -3.81 -2.44 -11.90
N ASN A 139 -4.92 -1.75 -11.69
CA ASN A 139 -5.24 -0.49 -12.37
C ASN A 139 -4.27 0.65 -11.98
N VAL A 140 -3.58 0.56 -10.84
CA VAL A 140 -2.62 1.59 -10.40
C VAL A 140 -1.17 1.14 -10.49
N ARG A 141 -0.90 -0.05 -11.04
CA ARG A 141 0.42 -0.70 -11.01
C ARG A 141 1.56 0.17 -11.55
N ASN A 142 1.29 0.97 -12.56
CA ASN A 142 2.32 1.76 -13.25
C ASN A 142 2.51 3.16 -12.65
N PHE A 143 1.68 3.56 -11.69
CA PHE A 143 1.75 4.89 -11.11
C PHE A 143 3.11 5.14 -10.43
N ARG A 144 3.47 4.36 -9.40
CA ARG A 144 4.73 4.59 -8.66
C ARG A 144 5.99 4.42 -9.52
N PRO A 145 6.10 3.38 -10.39
CA PRO A 145 7.24 3.24 -11.30
C PRO A 145 7.42 4.41 -12.28
N SER A 146 6.35 5.09 -12.68
CA SER A 146 6.46 6.23 -13.61
C SER A 146 7.32 7.39 -13.06
N PHE A 147 7.36 7.55 -11.73
CA PHE A 147 8.21 8.52 -11.03
C PHE A 147 9.66 8.07 -10.88
N ALA A 148 9.97 6.80 -11.15
CA ALA A 148 11.33 6.24 -11.07
C ALA A 148 12.06 6.24 -12.43
N THR A 149 11.44 6.82 -13.46
CA THR A 149 12.06 7.05 -14.77
C THR A 149 13.14 8.13 -14.68
N PRO A 150 14.05 8.25 -15.67
CA PRO A 150 15.06 9.32 -15.69
C PRO A 150 14.48 10.74 -15.62
N LEU A 151 13.20 10.92 -15.97
CA LEU A 151 12.48 12.19 -15.89
C LEU A 151 11.91 12.48 -14.48
N GLY A 152 12.07 11.56 -13.53
CA GLY A 152 11.65 11.72 -12.13
C GLY A 152 10.19 12.14 -11.98
N ILE A 153 9.96 13.21 -11.21
CA ILE A 153 8.62 13.76 -10.95
C ILE A 153 7.91 14.16 -12.24
N PHE A 154 8.61 14.75 -13.21
CA PHE A 154 8.00 15.15 -14.48
C PHE A 154 7.53 13.94 -15.29
N GLY A 155 8.31 12.86 -15.29
CA GLY A 155 7.91 11.59 -15.91
C GLY A 155 6.61 11.04 -15.30
N GLY A 156 6.51 11.07 -13.97
CA GLY A 156 5.31 10.64 -13.27
C GLY A 156 4.08 11.50 -13.55
N ILE A 157 4.25 12.83 -13.61
CA ILE A 157 3.17 13.77 -13.96
C ILE A 157 2.68 13.53 -15.39
N ILE A 158 3.61 13.46 -16.36
CA ILE A 158 3.28 13.24 -17.77
C ILE A 158 2.55 11.90 -17.94
N TYR A 159 3.08 10.84 -17.33
CA TYR A 159 2.44 9.53 -17.37
C TYR A 159 1.03 9.57 -16.75
N THR A 160 0.87 10.23 -15.61
CA THR A 160 -0.43 10.33 -14.94
C THR A 160 -1.45 11.08 -15.82
N ALA A 161 -1.03 12.18 -16.44
CA ALA A 161 -1.89 13.00 -17.29
C ALA A 161 -2.28 12.29 -18.60
N LEU A 162 -1.31 11.69 -19.28
CA LEU A 162 -1.50 11.12 -20.63
C LEU A 162 -2.00 9.68 -20.63
N TYR A 163 -1.66 8.89 -19.60
CA TYR A 163 -2.00 7.47 -19.55
C TYR A 163 -3.01 7.16 -18.44
N PHE A 164 -2.68 7.51 -17.20
CA PHE A 164 -3.49 7.08 -16.06
C PHE A 164 -4.90 7.69 -16.06
N PHE A 165 -5.02 8.99 -16.30
CA PHE A 165 -6.32 9.66 -16.31
C PHE A 165 -7.25 9.23 -17.46
N PRO A 166 -6.81 9.20 -18.74
CA PRO A 166 -7.68 8.80 -19.84
C PRO A 166 -7.93 7.28 -19.92
N PHE A 167 -6.90 6.44 -19.70
CA PHE A 167 -7.01 4.99 -19.88
C PHE A 167 -7.29 4.22 -18.59
N ARG A 168 -7.28 4.90 -17.43
CA ARG A 168 -7.59 4.32 -16.10
C ARG A 168 -6.77 3.06 -15.78
N GLY A 169 -5.51 3.01 -16.20
CA GLY A 169 -4.61 1.88 -15.94
C GLY A 169 -4.76 0.67 -16.87
N ARG A 170 -5.50 0.82 -17.98
CA ARG A 170 -5.75 -0.25 -18.96
C ARG A 170 -4.66 -0.42 -20.01
N GLU A 171 -3.50 0.22 -19.83
CA GLU A 171 -2.38 0.04 -20.75
C GLU A 171 -1.94 -1.43 -20.85
N PRO A 172 -1.48 -1.91 -22.03
CA PRO A 172 -1.13 -3.31 -22.25
C PRO A 172 0.27 -3.68 -21.74
N PHE A 173 0.87 -2.87 -20.86
CA PHE A 173 2.22 -3.08 -20.34
C PHE A 173 2.30 -2.83 -18.83
N THR A 174 3.35 -3.34 -18.20
CA THR A 174 3.63 -3.12 -16.78
C THR A 174 5.08 -2.68 -16.62
N LEU A 175 5.28 -1.49 -16.05
CA LEU A 175 6.58 -0.93 -15.68
C LEU A 175 7.16 -1.70 -14.49
N ARG A 176 8.49 -1.76 -14.42
CA ARG A 176 9.21 -2.42 -13.32
C ARG A 176 9.60 -1.42 -12.26
N ASN A 177 9.64 -1.89 -11.01
CA ASN A 177 10.27 -1.13 -9.92
C ASN A 177 11.77 -1.02 -10.19
N ARG A 178 12.37 0.07 -9.74
CA ARG A 178 13.80 0.34 -9.80
C ARG A 178 14.39 0.27 -8.40
#